data_AF-A0A1U7Y620-F1
#
_entry.id   AF-A0A1U7Y620-F1
#
_cell.length_a   1.000
_cell.length_b   1.000
_cell.length_c   1.000
_cell.angle_alpha   90.00
_cell.angle_beta   90.00
_cell.angle_gamma   90.00
#
_symmetry.space_group_name_H-M   'P 1'
#
loop_
_entity.id
_entity.type
_entity.pdbx_description
1 polymer ?
#
loop_
_entity_poly.entity_id
_entity_poly.type
_entity_poly.pdbx_seq_one_letter_code
_entity_poly.pdbx_strand_id
1 'polypeptide(L)'
;MYHRLLKFVFSSTYKYYLCDAAYPNTRGFLAPYRNIRYWLGDYHRRRAINKEEKFNHAHAQLRNVIERAYGVFKARFPILDKMAPYSIDVQRDVVIACFAVHNFIRKERLNDDLFNQYDLPQVIFEEEGEHEQVLDETNGPSWTTEDSQFMNNMREEIALQLMQGRGNA
;
A
#
# COMPACT_ATOMS: atom_id res chain seq x y z
N MET A 1 -9.55 22.58 20.99
CA MET A 1 -8.19 22.00 21.03
C MET A 1 -8.18 20.66 20.29
N TYR A 2 -8.60 20.62 19.02
CA TYR A 2 -8.56 19.39 18.20
C TYR A 2 -8.43 19.78 16.74
N HIS A 3 -7.22 19.69 16.19
CA HIS A 3 -6.93 19.51 14.77
C HIS A 3 -5.45 19.21 14.61
N ARG A 4 -5.02 18.04 15.08
CA ARG A 4 -3.83 17.40 14.53
C ARG A 4 -4.31 16.49 13.42
N LEU A 5 -4.70 17.12 12.30
CA LEU A 5 -4.76 16.43 11.01
C LEU A 5 -3.42 15.73 10.83
N LEU A 6 -3.45 14.43 10.52
CA LEU A 6 -2.29 13.69 10.05
C LEU A 6 -1.77 14.42 8.81
N LYS A 7 -0.83 15.36 9.01
CA LYS A 7 -0.09 15.97 7.91
C LYS A 7 0.79 14.87 7.36
N PHE A 8 0.40 14.31 6.22
CA PHE A 8 1.29 13.48 5.41
C PHE A 8 2.50 14.34 5.04
N VAL A 9 3.63 14.12 5.72
CA VAL A 9 4.88 14.84 5.44
C VAL A 9 5.47 14.20 4.20
N PHE A 10 5.24 14.80 3.03
CA PHE A 10 5.89 14.39 1.79
C PHE A 10 7.39 14.69 1.89
N SER A 11 8.18 13.65 2.17
CA SER A 11 9.64 13.75 2.26
C SER A 11 10.22 13.66 0.84
N SER A 12 10.75 14.79 0.34
CA SER A 12 11.41 14.96 -0.97
C SER A 12 10.53 14.73 -2.22
N THR A 13 10.85 15.44 -3.30
CA THR A 13 10.15 15.42 -4.60
C THR A 13 10.02 14.03 -5.23
N TYR A 14 10.71 13.02 -4.70
CA TYR A 14 10.83 11.66 -5.25
C TYR A 14 10.27 10.55 -4.34
N LYS A 15 9.58 10.87 -3.25
CA LYS A 15 8.87 9.85 -2.45
C LYS A 15 7.37 10.04 -2.57
N TYR A 16 6.67 8.93 -2.74
CA TYR A 16 5.23 8.88 -2.89
C TYR A 16 4.67 7.71 -2.06
N TYR A 17 3.45 7.86 -1.58
CA TYR A 17 2.70 6.80 -0.92
C TYR A 17 2.03 5.92 -1.97
N LEU A 18 2.22 4.60 -1.87
CA LEU A 18 1.48 3.63 -2.65
C LEU A 18 0.01 3.62 -2.20
N CYS A 19 -0.93 3.75 -3.13
CA CYS A 19 -2.34 3.94 -2.80
C CYS A 19 -3.26 3.00 -3.56
N ASP A 20 -4.47 2.81 -3.04
CA ASP A 20 -5.50 2.05 -3.72
C ASP A 20 -6.12 2.78 -4.90
N ALA A 21 -6.74 2.01 -5.79
CA ALA A 21 -7.41 2.52 -6.98
C ALA A 21 -8.54 3.52 -6.65
N ALA A 22 -9.09 3.45 -5.43
CA ALA A 22 -10.07 4.37 -4.89
C ALA A 22 -9.51 5.79 -4.65
N TYR A 23 -8.20 5.93 -4.47
CA TYR A 23 -7.54 7.22 -4.30
C TYR A 23 -7.20 7.86 -5.65
N PRO A 24 -7.17 9.21 -5.72
CA PRO A 24 -6.67 9.91 -6.90
C PRO A 24 -5.16 9.74 -7.04
N ASN A 25 -4.68 9.65 -8.30
CA ASN A 25 -3.25 9.72 -8.61
C ASN A 25 -2.81 11.19 -8.65
N THR A 26 -2.47 11.73 -7.48
CA THR A 26 -2.13 13.15 -7.28
C THR A 26 -0.88 13.28 -6.41
N ARG A 27 -0.25 14.46 -6.42
CA ARG A 27 1.08 14.68 -5.84
C ARG A 27 1.24 14.04 -4.46
N GLY A 28 2.24 13.18 -4.36
CA GLY A 28 2.53 12.44 -3.13
C GLY A 28 1.81 11.08 -3.00
N PHE A 29 0.87 10.77 -3.88
CA PHE A 29 0.11 9.51 -3.91
C PHE A 29 0.23 8.87 -5.30
N LEU A 30 0.67 7.62 -5.33
CA LEU A 30 0.83 6.84 -6.54
C LEU A 30 -0.22 5.73 -6.56
N ALA A 31 -1.24 5.89 -7.40
CA ALA A 31 -2.33 4.93 -7.54
C ALA A 31 -2.14 4.05 -8.80
N PRO A 32 -2.66 2.82 -8.82
CA PRO A 32 -2.57 1.93 -9.99
C PRO A 32 -3.35 2.49 -11.18
N TYR A 33 -3.07 1.96 -12.38
CA TYR A 33 -3.93 2.21 -13.54
C TYR A 33 -5.30 1.55 -13.30
N ARG A 34 -6.35 2.35 -13.41
CA ARG A 34 -7.74 1.88 -13.31
C ARG A 34 -8.13 1.08 -14.55
N ASN A 35 -9.06 0.14 -14.40
CA ASN A 35 -9.53 -0.74 -15.47
C ASN A 35 -8.43 -1.57 -16.15
N ILE A 36 -7.30 -1.74 -15.47
CA ILE A 36 -6.20 -2.61 -15.87
C ILE A 36 -6.07 -3.70 -14.81
N ARG A 37 -5.76 -4.92 -15.24
CA ARG A 37 -5.52 -6.08 -14.38
C ARG A 37 -4.60 -5.70 -13.20
N TYR A 38 -4.97 -6.12 -11.99
CA TYR A 38 -4.25 -5.72 -10.76
C TYR A 38 -3.95 -6.89 -9.83
N TRP A 39 -4.84 -7.89 -9.77
CA TRP A 39 -4.72 -9.04 -8.89
C TRP A 39 -3.45 -9.85 -9.11
N LEU A 40 -2.70 -10.10 -8.04
CA LEU A 40 -1.48 -10.91 -8.10
C LEU A 40 -1.75 -12.34 -8.62
N GLY A 41 -2.88 -12.92 -8.25
CA GLY A 41 -3.33 -14.23 -8.75
C GLY A 41 -3.39 -14.29 -10.28
N ASP A 42 -3.85 -13.24 -10.94
CA ASP A 42 -4.00 -13.19 -12.40
C ASP A 42 -2.65 -13.29 -13.15
N TYR A 43 -1.57 -12.89 -12.49
CA TYR A 43 -0.22 -12.89 -13.08
C TYR A 43 0.50 -14.23 -12.97
N HIS A 44 -0.02 -15.19 -12.20
CA HIS A 44 0.54 -16.54 -12.08
C HIS A 44 0.37 -17.33 -13.38
N ARG A 45 -0.78 -17.17 -14.03
CA ARG A 45 -1.12 -17.89 -15.27
C ARG A 45 -0.68 -17.16 -16.52
N ARG A 46 -0.65 -15.82 -16.48
CA ARG A 46 -0.28 -14.98 -17.62
C ARG A 46 0.58 -13.81 -17.18
N ARG A 47 1.75 -13.67 -17.79
CA ARG A 47 2.65 -12.54 -17.53
C ARG A 47 2.02 -11.21 -17.98
N ALA A 48 2.34 -10.14 -17.26
CA ALA A 48 2.01 -8.77 -17.64
C ALA A 48 2.60 -8.42 -19.02
N ILE A 49 1.76 -7.92 -19.94
CA ILE A 49 2.13 -7.71 -21.35
C ILE A 49 2.49 -6.25 -21.62
N ASN A 50 1.55 -5.35 -21.35
CA ASN A 50 1.73 -3.91 -21.60
C ASN A 50 2.37 -3.21 -20.39
N LYS A 51 2.75 -1.94 -20.58
CA LYS A 51 3.41 -1.14 -19.54
C LYS A 51 2.51 -0.94 -18.31
N GLU A 52 1.20 -0.79 -18.52
CA GLU A 52 0.21 -0.60 -17.46
C GLU A 52 0.04 -1.85 -16.59
N GLU A 53 -0.09 -3.04 -17.21
CA GLU A 53 -0.13 -4.33 -16.50
C GLU A 53 1.19 -4.58 -15.76
N LYS A 54 2.34 -4.22 -16.34
CA LYS A 54 3.64 -4.35 -15.66
C LYS A 54 3.73 -3.43 -14.44
N PHE A 55 3.27 -2.20 -14.57
CA PHE A 55 3.16 -1.26 -13.46
C PHE A 55 2.22 -1.79 -12.37
N ASN A 56 0.99 -2.17 -12.73
CA ASN A 56 0.00 -2.68 -11.80
C ASN A 56 0.47 -3.97 -11.10
N HIS A 57 1.16 -4.86 -11.81
CA HIS A 57 1.74 -6.05 -11.20
C HIS A 57 2.81 -5.69 -10.15
N ALA A 58 3.74 -4.79 -10.48
CA ALA A 58 4.75 -4.34 -9.52
C ALA A 58 4.11 -3.59 -8.33
N HIS A 59 3.11 -2.76 -8.59
CA HIS A 59 2.33 -2.07 -7.57
C HIS A 59 1.63 -3.06 -6.62
N ALA A 60 0.96 -4.07 -7.16
CA ALA A 60 0.30 -5.12 -6.38
C ALA A 60 1.32 -5.97 -5.59
N GLN A 61 2.51 -6.22 -6.13
CA GLN A 61 3.59 -6.92 -5.41
C GLN A 61 4.05 -6.12 -4.18
N LEU A 62 4.24 -4.80 -4.33
CA LEU A 62 4.59 -3.92 -3.22
C LEU A 62 3.46 -3.84 -2.20
N ARG A 63 2.21 -3.75 -2.64
CA ARG A 63 1.04 -3.76 -1.75
C ARG A 63 0.99 -5.05 -0.93
N ASN A 64 1.19 -6.22 -1.54
CA ASN A 64 1.21 -7.50 -0.83
C ASN A 64 2.29 -7.56 0.25
N VAL A 65 3.47 -6.93 0.04
CA VAL A 65 4.49 -6.82 1.09
C VAL A 65 3.97 -6.02 2.29
N ILE A 66 3.28 -4.91 2.04
CA ILE A 66 2.67 -4.08 3.08
C ILE A 66 1.56 -4.86 3.81
N GLU A 67 0.66 -5.49 3.07
CA GLU A 67 -0.45 -6.28 3.62
C GLU A 67 0.05 -7.45 4.48
N ARG A 68 1.09 -8.18 4.04
CA ARG A 68 1.72 -9.24 4.85
C ARG A 68 2.30 -8.71 6.15
N ALA A 69 2.94 -7.54 6.13
CA ALA A 69 3.44 -6.91 7.35
C ALA A 69 2.30 -6.55 8.33
N TYR A 70 1.19 -6.00 7.82
CA TYR A 70 -0.01 -5.77 8.61
C TYR A 70 -0.68 -7.07 9.07
N GLY A 71 -0.62 -8.13 8.27
CA GLY A 71 -1.11 -9.46 8.61
C GLY A 71 -0.38 -10.02 9.84
N VAL A 72 0.95 -9.96 9.85
CA VAL A 72 1.75 -10.31 11.04
C VAL A 72 1.40 -9.44 12.23
N PHE A 73 1.25 -8.14 12.01
CA PHE A 73 0.92 -7.18 13.06
C PHE A 73 -0.43 -7.52 13.72
N LYS A 74 -1.48 -7.75 12.93
CA LYS A 74 -2.81 -8.13 13.42
C LYS A 74 -2.79 -9.49 14.12
N ALA A 75 -2.12 -10.49 13.55
CA ALA A 75 -2.00 -11.82 14.15
C ALA A 75 -1.26 -11.78 15.50
N ARG A 76 -0.25 -10.92 15.64
CA ARG A 76 0.53 -10.78 16.87
C ARG A 76 -0.21 -10.03 17.97
N PHE A 77 -1.03 -9.05 17.61
CA PHE A 77 -1.73 -8.21 18.59
C PHE A 77 -3.26 -8.29 18.43
N PRO A 78 -3.89 -9.37 18.91
CA PRO A 78 -5.35 -9.52 18.88
C PRO A 78 -6.13 -8.41 19.58
N ILE A 79 -5.49 -7.66 20.50
CA ILE A 79 -6.08 -6.48 21.15
C ILE A 79 -6.48 -5.38 20.14
N LEU A 80 -5.87 -5.38 18.95
CA LEU A 80 -6.19 -4.44 17.88
C LEU A 80 -7.40 -4.87 17.04
N ASP A 81 -7.75 -6.15 17.06
CA ASP A 81 -8.94 -6.68 16.38
C ASP A 81 -10.20 -6.41 17.20
N LYS A 82 -10.13 -6.63 18.52
CA LYS A 82 -11.24 -6.39 19.46
C LYS A 82 -10.83 -5.35 20.48
N MET A 83 -10.71 -4.10 20.02
CA MET A 83 -10.24 -3.02 20.86
C MET A 83 -11.18 -2.83 22.06
N ALA A 84 -10.62 -2.99 23.27
CA ALA A 84 -11.39 -2.80 24.49
C ALA A 84 -11.89 -1.34 24.56
N PRO A 85 -12.99 -1.06 25.31
CA PRO A 85 -13.62 0.25 25.37
C PRO A 85 -12.82 1.24 26.24
N TYR A 86 -11.57 1.47 25.86
CA TYR A 86 -10.71 2.51 26.41
C TYR A 86 -10.99 3.86 25.75
N SER A 87 -10.54 4.96 26.36
CA SER A 87 -10.57 6.27 25.73
C SER A 87 -9.70 6.29 24.47
N ILE A 88 -9.97 7.23 23.56
CA ILE A 88 -9.21 7.38 22.30
C ILE A 88 -7.71 7.58 22.54
N ASP A 89 -7.32 8.26 23.61
CA ASP A 89 -5.91 8.46 23.97
C ASP A 89 -5.24 7.14 24.34
N VAL A 90 -5.90 6.31 25.14
CA VAL A 90 -5.40 4.99 25.52
C VAL A 90 -5.36 4.07 24.29
N GLN A 91 -6.38 4.13 23.44
CA GLN A 91 -6.38 3.36 22.20
C GLN A 91 -5.21 3.74 21.29
N ARG A 92 -4.94 5.04 21.10
CA ARG A 92 -3.77 5.53 20.37
C ARG A 92 -2.47 5.00 20.97
N ASP A 93 -2.33 5.07 22.29
CA ASP A 93 -1.10 4.67 22.97
C ASP A 93 -0.89 3.14 22.89
N VAL A 94 -1.98 2.34 22.93
CA VAL A 94 -1.93 0.89 22.68
C VAL A 94 -1.42 0.60 21.26
N VAL A 95 -1.95 1.29 20.23
CA VAL A 95 -1.49 1.12 18.85
C VAL A 95 -0.01 1.43 18.73
N ILE A 96 0.45 2.56 19.29
CA ILE A 96 1.86 2.96 19.27
C ILE A 96 2.74 1.92 19.98
N ALA A 97 2.32 1.44 21.15
CA ALA A 97 3.05 0.42 21.90
C ALA A 97 3.18 -0.89 21.12
N CYS A 98 2.10 -1.36 20.49
CA CYS A 98 2.11 -2.53 19.62
C CYS A 98 3.10 -2.36 18.46
N PHE A 99 3.08 -1.22 17.77
CA PHE A 99 4.02 -0.93 16.68
C PHE A 99 5.47 -0.89 17.17
N ALA A 100 5.74 -0.27 18.33
CA ALA A 100 7.08 -0.22 18.91
C ALA A 100 7.62 -1.63 19.20
N VAL A 101 6.80 -2.49 19.81
CA VAL A 101 7.16 -3.88 20.10
C VAL A 101 7.35 -4.69 18.80
N HIS A 102 6.47 -4.53 17.82
CA HIS A 102 6.60 -5.18 16.51
C HIS A 102 7.95 -4.83 15.85
N ASN A 103 8.27 -3.54 15.79
CA ASN A 103 9.48 -3.03 15.18
C ASN A 103 10.74 -3.49 15.92
N PHE A 104 10.67 -3.56 17.25
CA PHE A 104 11.75 -4.11 18.07
C PHE A 104 12.02 -5.57 17.72
N ILE A 105 10.99 -6.43 17.70
CA ILE A 105 11.12 -7.86 17.36
C ILE A 105 11.71 -8.02 15.94
N ARG A 106 11.23 -7.26 14.96
CA ARG A 106 11.75 -7.31 13.58
C ARG A 106 13.22 -6.87 13.52
N LYS A 107 13.61 -5.87 14.29
CA LYS A 107 14.99 -5.35 14.34
C LYS A 107 15.97 -6.34 14.96
N GLU A 108 15.56 -7.01 16.03
CA GLU A 108 16.41 -7.99 16.74
C GLU A 108 16.59 -9.32 15.97
N ARG A 109 15.93 -9.46 14.80
CA ARG A 109 16.03 -10.65 13.92
C ARG A 109 15.83 -11.98 14.67
N LEU A 110 14.94 -11.96 15.66
CA LEU A 110 14.56 -13.17 16.37
C LEU A 110 13.90 -14.14 15.37
N ASN A 111 14.21 -15.42 15.47
CA ASN A 111 13.50 -16.44 14.70
C ASN A 111 12.05 -16.46 15.17
N ASP A 112 11.14 -15.96 14.34
CA ASP A 112 9.77 -15.67 14.71
C ASP A 112 8.81 -16.32 13.72
N ASP A 113 7.96 -17.19 14.24
CA ASP A 113 7.09 -18.03 13.42
C ASP A 113 6.09 -17.23 12.58
N LEU A 114 5.60 -16.09 13.10
CA LEU A 114 4.68 -15.24 12.34
C LEU A 114 5.41 -14.56 11.18
N PHE A 115 6.63 -14.06 11.38
CA PHE A 115 7.42 -13.54 10.27
C PHE A 115 7.73 -14.62 9.25
N ASN A 116 8.14 -15.81 9.69
CA ASN A 116 8.45 -16.93 8.81
C ASN A 116 7.23 -17.37 7.98
N GLN A 117 6.04 -17.42 8.60
CA GLN A 117 4.82 -17.81 7.92
C GLN A 117 4.39 -16.78 6.86
N TYR A 118 4.49 -15.48 7.16
CA TYR A 118 3.97 -14.41 6.30
C TYR A 118 5.00 -13.87 5.29
N ASP A 119 6.30 -14.10 5.48
CA ASP A 119 7.33 -13.75 4.50
C ASP A 119 7.36 -14.72 3.30
N LEU A 120 6.60 -15.82 3.34
CA LEU A 120 6.50 -16.79 2.25
C LEU A 120 5.89 -16.17 0.98
N PRO A 121 6.50 -16.35 -0.21
CA PRO A 121 6.01 -15.79 -1.46
C PRO A 121 4.58 -16.18 -1.84
N GLN A 122 4.13 -17.37 -1.39
CA GLN A 122 2.77 -17.87 -1.64
C GLN A 122 1.68 -17.23 -0.79
N VAL A 123 2.03 -16.45 0.24
CA VAL A 123 1.03 -15.69 1.00
C VAL A 123 0.65 -14.46 0.18
N ILE A 124 -0.57 -14.48 -0.36
CA ILE A 124 -1.19 -13.37 -1.08
C ILE A 124 -2.40 -12.97 -0.24
N PHE A 125 -2.41 -11.72 0.21
CA PHE A 125 -3.62 -11.14 0.80
C PHE A 125 -4.54 -10.75 -0.36
N GLU A 126 -5.55 -11.57 -0.60
CA GLU A 126 -6.63 -11.22 -1.51
C GLU A 126 -7.60 -10.33 -0.73
N GLU A 127 -7.45 -9.01 -0.83
CA GLU A 127 -8.56 -8.13 -0.47
C GLU A 127 -9.67 -8.36 -1.49
N GLU A 128 -10.75 -9.07 -1.13
CA GLU A 128 -12.00 -9.15 -1.90
C GLU A 128 -12.55 -7.74 -2.18
N GLY A 129 -11.94 -7.04 -3.11
CA GLY A 129 -12.41 -5.80 -3.69
C GLY A 129 -13.34 -6.19 -4.82
N GLU A 130 -14.63 -6.28 -4.51
CA GLU A 130 -15.66 -6.19 -5.53
C GLU A 130 -15.35 -4.99 -6.44
N HIS A 131 -15.73 -5.15 -7.70
CA HIS A 131 -15.45 -4.27 -8.82
C HIS A 131 -16.14 -2.90 -8.65
N GLU A 132 -15.78 -2.13 -7.64
CA GLU A 132 -16.47 -0.88 -7.32
C GLU A 132 -16.00 0.19 -8.30
N GLN A 133 -16.87 0.51 -9.24
CA GLN A 133 -16.74 1.70 -10.06
C GLN A 133 -16.87 2.91 -9.13
N VAL A 134 -15.73 3.45 -8.69
CA VAL A 134 -15.73 4.63 -7.84
C VAL A 134 -16.21 5.82 -8.68
N LEU A 135 -17.43 6.26 -8.40
CA LEU A 135 -17.96 7.55 -8.84
C LEU A 135 -17.09 8.67 -8.26
N ASP A 136 -16.76 9.64 -9.12
CA ASP A 136 -15.88 10.77 -8.84
C ASP A 136 -16.56 11.80 -7.92
N GLU A 137 -16.76 11.44 -6.65
CA GLU A 137 -17.22 12.40 -5.63
C GLU A 137 -16.49 12.16 -4.30
N THR A 138 -15.23 12.58 -4.24
CA THR A 138 -14.59 12.82 -2.94
C THR A 138 -14.43 14.32 -2.73
N ASN A 139 -15.16 14.88 -1.76
CA ASN A 139 -14.95 16.19 -1.14
C ASN A 139 -13.60 16.25 -0.38
N GLY A 140 -12.50 15.95 -1.07
CA GLY A 140 -11.13 16.05 -0.58
C GLY A 140 -10.58 17.48 -0.71
N PRO A 141 -9.36 17.73 -0.22
CA PRO A 141 -8.65 18.96 -0.55
C PRO A 141 -8.65 19.14 -2.07
N SER A 142 -8.92 20.34 -2.57
CA SER A 142 -8.86 20.64 -4.01
C SER A 142 -7.41 20.47 -4.49
N TRP A 143 -7.09 19.25 -4.94
CA TRP A 143 -5.82 18.94 -5.59
C TRP A 143 -5.79 19.64 -6.94
N THR A 144 -4.65 20.23 -7.30
CA THR A 144 -4.58 20.95 -8.57
C THR A 144 -4.50 19.95 -9.74
N THR A 145 -4.98 20.38 -10.91
CA THR A 145 -4.81 19.63 -12.16
C THR A 145 -3.32 19.38 -12.45
N GLU A 146 -2.46 20.33 -12.10
CA GLU A 146 -1.01 20.23 -12.24
C GLU A 146 -0.42 19.09 -11.39
N ASP A 147 -0.87 18.94 -10.14
CA ASP A 147 -0.43 17.86 -9.25
C ASP A 147 -0.77 16.47 -9.80
N SER A 148 -1.97 16.34 -10.39
CA SER A 148 -2.42 15.10 -11.01
C SER A 148 -1.65 14.80 -12.29
N GLN A 149 -1.41 15.81 -13.13
CA GLN A 149 -0.58 15.66 -14.34
C GLN A 149 0.85 15.25 -14.00
N PHE A 150 1.45 15.87 -12.99
CA PHE A 150 2.79 15.52 -12.52
C PHE A 150 2.87 14.03 -12.14
N MET A 151 1.93 13.54 -11.32
CA MET A 151 1.93 12.13 -10.91
C MET A 151 1.58 11.17 -12.03
N ASN A 152 0.74 11.58 -12.98
CA ASN A 152 0.46 10.78 -14.17
C ASN A 152 1.72 10.59 -15.01
N ASN A 153 2.50 11.66 -15.21
CA ASN A 153 3.77 11.59 -15.93
C ASN A 153 4.79 10.72 -15.18
N MET A 154 4.89 10.87 -13.86
CA MET A 154 5.76 10.03 -13.02
C MET A 154 5.38 8.54 -13.12
N ARG A 155 4.08 8.22 -13.02
CA ARG A 155 3.58 6.84 -13.18
C ARG A 155 3.91 6.27 -14.55
N GLU A 156 3.74 7.09 -15.60
CA GLU A 156 4.03 6.71 -16.97
C GLU A 156 5.53 6.42 -17.17
N GLU A 157 6.41 7.24 -16.61
CA GLU A 157 7.85 7.03 -16.64
C GLU A 157 8.23 5.70 -15.97
N ILE A 158 7.70 5.42 -14.77
CA ILE A 158 7.94 4.16 -14.05
C ILE A 158 7.42 2.97 -14.88
N ALA A 159 6.23 3.08 -15.47
CA ALA A 159 5.64 2.03 -16.29
C ALA A 159 6.52 1.70 -17.52
N LEU A 160 7.06 2.74 -18.18
CA LEU A 160 7.99 2.58 -19.30
C LEU A 160 9.31 1.94 -18.86
N GLN A 161 9.89 2.37 -17.74
CA GLN A 161 11.11 1.78 -17.18
C GLN A 161 10.92 0.29 -16.85
N LEU A 162 9.80 -0.08 -16.21
CA LEU A 162 9.44 -1.48 -15.92
C LEU A 162 9.22 -2.30 -17.20
N MET A 163 8.74 -1.67 -18.27
CA MET A 163 8.57 -2.34 -19.56
C MET A 163 9.91 -2.70 -20.21
N GLN A 164 10.88 -1.79 -20.16
CA GLN A 164 12.19 -1.88 -20.81
C GLN A 164 13.20 -2.71 -20.00
N GLY A 165 13.12 -2.69 -18.66
CA GLY A 165 14.11 -3.30 -17.74
C GLY A 165 14.16 -4.82 -17.65
N ARG A 166 13.54 -5.58 -18.58
CA ARG A 166 13.55 -7.07 -18.58
C ARG A 166 14.36 -7.69 -19.73
N GLY A 167 15.22 -6.91 -20.40
CA GLY A 167 16.08 -7.37 -21.48
C GLY A 167 17.45 -7.95 -21.09
N ASN A 168 17.89 -7.80 -19.84
CA ASN A 168 19.21 -8.26 -19.39
C ASN A 168 19.10 -9.01 -18.05
N ALA A 169 18.89 -10.32 -18.11
CA ALA A 169 19.17 -11.27 -17.04
C ALA A 169 19.56 -12.61 -17.65
#